data_AF-A0A968D2Z9-F1
#
_entry.id   AF-A0A968D2Z9-F1
#
_cell.length_a   1.000
_cell.length_b   1.000
_cell.length_c   1.000
_cell.angle_alpha   90.00
_cell.angle_beta   90.00
_cell.angle_gamma   90.00
#
_symmetry.space_group_name_H-M   'P 1'
#
loop_
_entity.id
_entity.type
_entity.pdbx_description
1 polymer ?
#
loop_
_entity_poly.entity_id
_entity_poly.type
_entity_poly.pdbx_seq_one_letter_code
_entity_poly.pdbx_strand_id
1 'polypeptide(L)'
;MKLHKLHFILLPFFLLLFATINLAADQANEEKQKALQKEVEHSLVAPCCWNMTVDQHDSQASRAVRQQIEEFIKEGRTKEEMLEYFSQQYGERILASPSQETLLGKSAYWLIPIAFAFGVLVVGIAIRRMAKTSTDKQPAQKPQEPQISKKDPDLDKRVENELSQFD
;
A
#
# COMPACT_ATOMS: atom_id res chain seq x y z
N MET A 1 -51.83 -24.28 45.53
CA MET A 1 -52.38 -24.80 44.25
C MET A 1 -52.42 -23.81 43.07
N LYS A 2 -51.88 -22.58 43.17
CA LYS A 2 -51.88 -21.58 42.07
C LYS A 2 -50.59 -21.56 41.22
N LEU A 3 -49.44 -21.96 41.76
CA LEU A 3 -48.17 -22.00 41.01
C LEU A 3 -48.17 -23.02 39.86
N HIS A 4 -48.80 -24.18 40.04
CA HIS A 4 -48.84 -25.24 39.01
C HIS A 4 -49.66 -24.83 37.78
N LYS A 5 -50.74 -24.04 37.96
CA LYS A 5 -51.56 -23.51 36.87
C LYS A 5 -50.87 -22.39 36.09
N LEU A 6 -50.04 -21.59 36.77
CA LEU A 6 -49.27 -20.52 36.15
C LEU A 6 -48.13 -21.11 35.29
N HIS A 7 -47.44 -22.14 35.78
CA HIS A 7 -46.42 -22.85 35.01
C HIS A 7 -47.01 -23.55 33.78
N PHE A 8 -48.23 -24.11 33.90
CA PHE A 8 -48.93 -24.79 32.79
C PHE A 8 -49.33 -23.84 31.65
N ILE A 9 -49.51 -22.53 31.92
CA ILE A 9 -49.84 -21.51 30.91
C ILE A 9 -48.58 -20.80 30.40
N LEU A 10 -47.60 -20.53 31.27
CA LEU A 10 -46.36 -19.84 30.88
C LEU A 10 -45.42 -20.70 30.05
N LEU A 11 -45.37 -22.02 30.29
CA LEU A 11 -44.48 -22.93 29.56
C LEU A 11 -44.80 -23.02 28.05
N PRO A 12 -46.05 -23.24 27.59
CA PRO A 12 -46.36 -23.22 26.16
C PRO A 12 -46.18 -21.83 25.53
N PHE A 13 -46.47 -20.75 26.27
CA PHE A 13 -46.23 -19.38 25.78
C PHE A 13 -44.75 -19.09 25.57
N PHE A 14 -43.90 -19.50 26.52
CA PHE A 14 -42.44 -19.37 26.41
C PHE A 14 -41.87 -20.23 25.28
N LEU A 15 -42.39 -21.45 25.09
CA LEU A 15 -42.01 -22.33 23.98
C LEU A 15 -42.37 -21.72 22.61
N LEU A 16 -43.56 -21.11 22.51
CA LEU A 16 -44.03 -20.44 21.30
C LEU A 16 -43.19 -19.18 21.00
N LEU A 17 -42.86 -18.39 22.03
CA LEU A 17 -41.96 -17.24 21.91
C LEU A 17 -40.53 -17.66 21.50
N PHE A 18 -40.01 -18.75 22.07
CA PHE A 18 -38.68 -19.25 21.72
C PHE A 18 -38.65 -19.75 20.27
N ALA A 19 -39.68 -20.46 19.81
CA ALA A 19 -39.78 -20.95 18.44
C ALA A 19 -39.80 -19.80 17.40
N THR A 20 -40.53 -18.71 17.67
CA THR A 20 -40.59 -17.56 16.75
C THR A 20 -39.25 -16.81 16.67
N ILE A 21 -38.52 -16.70 17.78
CA ILE A 21 -37.18 -16.08 17.81
C ILE A 21 -36.18 -16.88 16.96
N ASN A 22 -36.16 -18.20 17.09
CA ASN A 22 -35.24 -19.04 16.31
C ASN A 22 -35.53 -18.98 14.80
N LEU A 23 -36.80 -18.98 14.41
CA LEU A 23 -37.18 -18.85 12.99
C LEU A 23 -36.74 -17.50 12.41
N ALA A 24 -36.94 -16.40 13.14
CA ALA A 24 -36.51 -15.08 12.71
C ALA A 24 -34.98 -14.98 12.56
N ALA A 25 -34.23 -15.62 13.46
CA ALA A 25 -32.77 -15.67 13.38
C ALA A 25 -32.28 -16.45 12.16
N ASP A 26 -32.94 -17.55 11.81
CA ASP A 26 -32.59 -18.38 10.64
C ASP A 26 -32.84 -17.63 9.32
N GLN A 27 -33.98 -16.93 9.21
CA GLN A 27 -34.28 -16.09 8.04
C GLN A 27 -33.26 -14.97 7.85
N ALA A 28 -32.88 -14.29 8.93
CA ALA A 28 -31.86 -13.24 8.87
C ALA A 28 -30.49 -13.78 8.44
N ASN A 29 -30.14 -14.99 8.87
CA ASN A 29 -28.91 -15.65 8.46
C ASN A 29 -28.94 -16.05 6.98
N GLU A 30 -30.06 -16.60 6.49
CA GLU A 30 -30.23 -16.95 5.08
C GLU A 30 -30.13 -15.72 4.16
N GLU A 31 -30.77 -14.60 4.53
CA GLU A 31 -30.65 -13.35 3.78
C GLU A 31 -29.20 -12.84 3.73
N LYS A 32 -28.48 -12.91 4.84
CA LYS A 32 -27.06 -12.53 4.92
C LYS A 32 -26.20 -13.41 4.02
N GLN A 33 -26.42 -14.73 4.03
CA GLN A 33 -25.70 -15.67 3.18
C GLN A 33 -25.97 -15.43 1.70
N LYS A 34 -27.22 -15.16 1.32
CA LYS A 34 -27.60 -14.78 -0.06
C LYS A 34 -26.95 -13.47 -0.51
N ALA A 35 -26.92 -12.48 0.37
CA ALA A 35 -26.25 -11.20 0.08
C ALA A 35 -24.74 -11.41 -0.13
N LEU A 36 -24.09 -12.20 0.74
CA LEU A 36 -22.68 -12.56 0.61
C LEU A 36 -22.39 -13.30 -0.69
N GLN A 37 -23.21 -14.30 -1.04
CA GLN A 37 -23.09 -15.04 -2.30
C GLN A 37 -23.11 -14.10 -3.50
N LYS A 38 -24.12 -13.23 -3.56
CA LYS A 38 -24.26 -12.25 -4.65
C LYS A 38 -23.06 -11.31 -4.73
N GLU A 39 -22.53 -10.88 -3.58
CA GLU A 39 -21.36 -10.01 -3.53
C GLU A 39 -20.10 -10.69 -4.05
N VAL A 40 -19.89 -11.96 -3.71
CA VAL A 40 -18.77 -12.77 -4.21
C VAL A 40 -18.92 -13.02 -5.71
N GLU A 41 -20.11 -13.41 -6.18
CA GLU A 41 -20.39 -13.64 -7.61
C GLU A 41 -20.17 -12.38 -8.46
N HIS A 42 -20.54 -11.21 -7.94
CA HIS A 42 -20.29 -9.93 -8.61
C HIS A 42 -18.80 -9.55 -8.62
N SER A 43 -18.04 -10.02 -7.63
CA SER A 43 -16.60 -9.77 -7.51
C SER A 43 -15.75 -10.69 -8.40
N LEU A 44 -16.37 -11.69 -9.05
CA LEU A 44 -15.70 -12.68 -9.88
C LEU A 44 -16.14 -12.57 -11.34
N VAL A 45 -15.20 -12.69 -12.26
CA VAL A 45 -15.42 -12.76 -13.70
C VAL A 45 -15.61 -14.23 -14.10
N ALA A 46 -16.53 -14.51 -15.02
CA ALA A 46 -16.76 -15.88 -15.49
C ALA A 46 -15.53 -16.40 -16.29
N PRO A 47 -14.97 -17.57 -15.93
CA PRO A 47 -13.73 -18.07 -16.54
C PRO A 47 -13.89 -18.57 -17.99
N CYS A 48 -15.13 -18.67 -18.48
CA CYS A 48 -15.41 -19.07 -19.86
C CYS A 48 -15.17 -17.94 -20.87
N CYS A 49 -15.47 -16.69 -20.51
CA CYS A 49 -15.46 -15.55 -21.43
C CYS A 49 -14.62 -14.36 -20.96
N TRP A 50 -14.30 -14.29 -19.66
CA TRP A 50 -13.48 -13.21 -19.06
C TRP A 50 -14.01 -11.79 -19.28
N ASN A 51 -15.28 -11.65 -19.64
CA ASN A 51 -15.88 -10.37 -20.03
C ASN A 51 -17.04 -9.94 -19.12
N MET A 52 -17.72 -10.91 -18.51
CA MET A 52 -18.87 -10.66 -17.64
C MET A 52 -18.64 -11.32 -16.29
N THR A 53 -19.22 -10.75 -15.25
CA THR A 53 -19.18 -11.30 -13.90
C THR A 53 -20.00 -12.58 -13.78
N VAL A 54 -19.70 -13.39 -12.77
CA VAL A 54 -20.39 -14.66 -12.53
C VAL A 54 -21.88 -14.42 -12.28
N ASP A 55 -22.27 -13.34 -11.60
CA ASP A 55 -23.69 -13.00 -11.38
C ASP A 55 -24.44 -12.65 -12.69
N GLN A 56 -23.77 -12.07 -13.68
CA GLN A 56 -24.39 -11.57 -14.92
C GLN A 56 -24.43 -12.59 -16.07
N HIS A 57 -23.64 -13.65 -16.00
CA HIS A 57 -23.52 -14.63 -17.09
C HIS A 57 -23.94 -16.03 -16.64
N ASP A 58 -24.94 -16.61 -17.31
CA ASP A 58 -25.36 -17.99 -17.06
C ASP A 58 -24.69 -18.97 -18.02
N SER A 59 -23.56 -19.53 -17.59
CA SER A 59 -22.84 -20.60 -18.27
C SER A 59 -22.64 -21.80 -17.35
N GLN A 60 -22.27 -22.95 -17.91
CA GLN A 60 -21.91 -24.12 -17.11
C GLN A 60 -20.75 -23.81 -16.15
N ALA A 61 -19.76 -23.03 -16.60
CA ALA A 61 -18.63 -22.60 -15.78
C ALA A 61 -19.09 -21.66 -14.65
N SER A 62 -19.96 -20.68 -14.95
CA SER A 62 -20.53 -19.79 -13.94
C SER A 62 -21.30 -20.58 -12.89
N ARG A 63 -22.13 -21.55 -13.29
CA ARG A 63 -22.88 -22.40 -12.35
C ARG A 63 -21.97 -23.22 -11.43
N ALA A 64 -20.88 -23.79 -11.96
CA ALA A 64 -19.89 -24.48 -11.15
C ALA A 64 -19.26 -23.55 -10.10
N VAL A 65 -18.91 -22.32 -10.49
CA VAL A 65 -18.40 -21.30 -9.56
C VAL A 65 -19.44 -20.95 -8.49
N ARG A 66 -20.71 -20.73 -8.85
CA ARG A 66 -21.79 -20.46 -7.89
C ARG A 66 -22.00 -21.59 -6.89
N GLN A 67 -21.97 -22.83 -7.36
CA GLN A 67 -22.05 -24.01 -6.49
C GLN A 67 -20.89 -24.05 -5.50
N GLN A 68 -19.68 -23.76 -5.96
CA GLN A 68 -18.51 -23.71 -5.07
C GLN A 68 -18.60 -22.58 -4.03
N ILE A 69 -19.12 -21.40 -4.42
CA ILE A 69 -19.37 -20.29 -3.48
C ILE A 69 -20.39 -20.71 -2.42
N GLU A 70 -21.47 -21.39 -2.82
CA GLU A 70 -22.49 -21.88 -1.90
C GLU A 70 -21.90 -22.88 -0.88
N GLU A 71 -21.02 -23.77 -1.32
CA GLU A 71 -20.27 -24.68 -0.44
C GLU A 71 -19.41 -23.91 0.56
N PHE A 72 -18.65 -22.90 0.11
CA PHE A 72 -17.81 -22.08 0.99
C PHE A 72 -18.60 -21.27 2.01
N ILE A 73 -19.79 -20.80 1.65
CA ILE A 73 -20.67 -20.10 2.59
C ILE A 73 -21.20 -21.06 3.65
N LYS A 74 -21.53 -22.31 3.29
CA LYS A 74 -21.91 -23.36 4.24
C LYS A 74 -20.76 -23.75 5.15
N GLU A 75 -19.52 -23.72 4.65
CA GLU A 75 -18.30 -23.90 5.45
C GLU A 75 -17.97 -22.70 6.36
N GLY A 76 -18.66 -21.56 6.20
CA GLY A 76 -18.44 -20.35 6.99
C GLY A 76 -17.21 -19.54 6.57
N ARG A 77 -16.72 -19.70 5.34
CA ARG A 77 -15.59 -18.94 4.81
C ARG A 77 -15.94 -17.46 4.60
N THR A 78 -14.95 -16.59 4.69
CA THR A 78 -15.13 -15.16 4.41
C THR A 78 -15.06 -14.88 2.91
N LYS A 79 -15.52 -13.69 2.50
CA LYS A 79 -15.42 -13.21 1.12
C LYS A 79 -13.98 -13.25 0.61
N GLU A 80 -13.05 -12.79 1.43
CA GLU A 80 -11.64 -12.67 1.09
C GLU A 80 -11.01 -14.04 0.84
N GLU A 81 -11.32 -15.02 1.70
CA GLU A 81 -10.85 -16.40 1.53
C GLU A 81 -11.38 -17.03 0.24
N MET A 82 -12.64 -16.76 -0.12
CA MET A 82 -13.22 -17.23 -1.37
C MET A 82 -12.55 -16.59 -2.59
N LEU A 83 -12.36 -15.27 -2.58
CA LEU A 83 -11.71 -14.55 -3.68
C LEU A 83 -10.26 -15.02 -3.86
N GLU A 84 -9.54 -15.24 -2.76
CA GLU A 84 -8.19 -15.77 -2.76
C GLU A 84 -8.13 -17.20 -3.31
N TYR A 85 -9.08 -18.05 -2.94
CA TYR A 85 -9.18 -19.39 -3.53
C TYR A 85 -9.34 -19.33 -5.05
N PHE A 86 -10.27 -18.51 -5.54
CA PHE A 86 -10.49 -18.39 -6.99
C PHE A 86 -9.29 -17.74 -7.69
N SER A 87 -8.64 -16.75 -7.10
CA SER A 87 -7.44 -16.11 -7.67
C SER A 87 -6.27 -17.10 -7.75
N GLN A 88 -6.12 -18.00 -6.79
CA GLN A 88 -5.09 -19.05 -6.84
C GLN A 88 -5.35 -20.07 -7.95
N GLN A 89 -6.62 -20.41 -8.21
CA GLN A 89 -7.00 -21.39 -9.23
C GLN A 89 -6.98 -20.80 -10.65
N TYR A 90 -7.45 -19.58 -10.83
CA TYR A 90 -7.72 -18.96 -12.12
C TYR A 90 -6.81 -17.75 -12.45
N GLY A 91 -5.97 -17.33 -11.51
CA GLY A 91 -5.15 -16.12 -11.57
C GLY A 91 -5.93 -14.85 -11.21
N GLU A 92 -5.23 -13.71 -11.13
CA GLU A 92 -5.85 -12.41 -10.78
C GLU A 92 -6.95 -11.96 -11.74
N ARG A 93 -6.94 -12.44 -13.00
CA ARG A 93 -7.95 -12.09 -14.01
C ARG A 93 -9.37 -12.50 -13.62
N ILE A 94 -9.52 -13.48 -12.71
CA ILE A 94 -10.83 -13.90 -12.22
C ILE A 94 -11.48 -12.84 -11.33
N LEU A 95 -10.70 -11.91 -10.78
CA LEU A 95 -11.23 -10.86 -9.92
C LEU A 95 -11.77 -9.73 -10.81
N ALA A 96 -13.04 -9.36 -10.61
CA ALA A 96 -13.67 -8.27 -11.36
C ALA A 96 -13.05 -6.90 -11.01
N SER A 97 -12.47 -6.79 -9.81
CA SER A 97 -11.61 -5.68 -9.42
C SER A 97 -10.35 -6.23 -8.76
N PRO A 98 -9.18 -5.59 -8.94
CA PRO A 98 -7.94 -6.04 -8.30
C PRO A 98 -8.16 -6.11 -6.79
N SER A 99 -7.81 -7.24 -6.17
CA SER A 99 -7.93 -7.38 -4.73
C SER A 99 -7.08 -6.30 -4.05
N GLN A 100 -7.71 -5.50 -3.19
CA GLN A 100 -7.02 -4.48 -2.40
C GLN A 100 -6.03 -5.09 -1.38
N GLU A 101 -5.97 -6.42 -1.34
CA GLU A 101 -5.23 -7.24 -0.39
C GLU A 101 -3.98 -7.90 -1.00
N THR A 102 -3.62 -7.60 -2.26
CA THR A 102 -2.27 -7.95 -2.71
C THR A 102 -1.28 -7.35 -1.71
N LEU A 103 -0.35 -8.16 -1.18
CA LEU A 103 0.66 -7.72 -0.21
C LEU A 103 1.44 -6.47 -0.69
N LEU A 104 1.48 -6.28 -2.01
CA LEU A 104 1.98 -5.08 -2.67
C LEU A 104 1.14 -3.82 -2.38
N GLY A 105 -0.19 -3.89 -2.35
CA GLY A 105 -1.07 -2.75 -2.00
C GLY A 105 -0.89 -2.27 -0.56
N LYS A 106 -0.83 -3.19 0.41
CA LYS A 106 -0.60 -2.87 1.83
C LYS A 106 0.83 -2.34 2.10
N SER A 107 1.84 -2.85 1.40
CA SER A 107 3.25 -2.43 1.60
C SER A 107 3.65 -1.21 0.75
N ALA A 108 3.04 -1.00 -0.42
CA ALA A 108 3.33 0.16 -1.28
C ALA A 108 2.96 1.49 -0.61
N TYR A 109 1.93 1.51 0.24
CA TYR A 109 1.55 2.72 0.98
C TYR A 109 2.68 3.21 1.89
N TRP A 110 3.51 2.32 2.43
CA TRP A 110 4.62 2.69 3.32
C TRP A 110 5.92 2.98 2.55
N LEU A 111 6.09 2.42 1.34
CA LEU A 111 7.28 2.67 0.52
C LEU A 111 7.44 4.15 0.14
N ILE A 112 6.35 4.84 -0.19
CA ILE A 112 6.36 6.26 -0.57
C ILE A 112 6.87 7.15 0.58
N PRO A 113 6.30 7.13 1.81
CA PRO A 113 6.80 7.95 2.90
C PRO A 113 8.20 7.54 3.38
N ILE A 114 8.57 6.26 3.30
CA ILE A 114 9.93 5.79 3.66
C ILE A 114 10.97 6.35 2.66
N ALA A 115 10.70 6.25 1.35
CA ALA A 115 11.59 6.79 0.32
C ALA A 115 11.72 8.31 0.45
N PHE A 116 10.62 9.02 0.74
CA PHE A 116 10.65 10.46 0.97
C PHE A 116 11.48 10.84 2.20
N ALA A 117 11.26 10.16 3.34
CA ALA A 117 12.03 10.40 4.57
C ALA A 117 13.53 10.13 4.36
N PHE A 118 13.87 9.07 3.63
CA PHE A 118 15.26 8.76 3.29
C PHE A 118 15.88 9.83 2.39
N GLY A 119 15.14 10.31 1.38
CA GLY A 119 15.57 11.42 0.52
C GLY A 119 15.85 12.70 1.30
N VAL A 120 14.94 13.11 2.18
CA VAL A 120 15.11 14.29 3.06
C VAL A 120 16.33 14.12 3.97
N LEU A 121 16.53 12.93 4.54
CA LEU A 121 17.68 12.64 5.38
C LEU A 121 19.01 12.76 4.63
N VAL A 122 19.11 12.18 3.42
CA VAL A 122 20.31 12.23 2.58
C VAL A 122 20.64 13.68 2.20
N VAL A 123 19.64 14.44 1.73
CA VAL A 123 19.81 15.86 1.37
C VAL A 123 20.21 16.68 2.60
N GLY A 124 19.58 16.46 3.75
CA GLY A 124 19.92 17.15 5.00
C GLY A 124 21.34 16.85 5.48
N ILE A 125 21.81 15.61 5.35
CA ILE A 125 23.20 15.23 5.66
C ILE A 125 24.17 15.89 4.67
N ALA A 126 23.86 15.88 3.37
CA ALA A 126 24.70 16.50 2.34
C ALA A 126 24.87 18.01 2.59
N ILE A 127 23.77 18.73 2.84
CA ILE A 127 23.80 20.16 3.16
C ILE A 127 24.60 20.43 4.44
N ARG A 128 24.42 19.62 5.50
CA ARG A 128 25.19 19.77 6.75
C ARG A 128 26.69 19.50 6.55
N ARG A 129 27.06 18.54 5.71
CA ARG A 129 28.46 18.26 5.37
C ARG A 129 29.09 19.42 4.60
N MET A 130 28.36 19.99 3.63
CA MET A 130 28.81 21.16 2.90
C MET A 130 28.93 22.39 3.81
N ALA A 131 27.97 22.63 4.70
CA ALA A 131 28.00 23.74 5.65
C ALA A 131 29.14 23.64 6.67
N LYS A 132 29.49 22.43 7.13
CA LYS A 132 30.65 22.22 8.03
C LYS A 132 31.99 22.37 7.33
N THR A 133 32.03 22.24 6.00
CA THR A 133 33.26 22.46 5.22
C THR A 133 33.57 23.97 5.08
N SER A 134 32.60 24.84 5.35
CA SER A 134 32.78 26.31 5.29
C SER A 134 33.26 26.95 6.60
N THR A 135 33.46 26.19 7.68
CA THR A 135 33.82 26.76 9.01
C THR A 135 35.20 26.35 9.53
N ASP A 136 36.09 25.76 8.71
CA ASP A 136 37.49 25.60 9.12
C ASP A 136 38.48 26.07 8.03
N LYS A 137 39.07 27.25 8.30
CA LYS A 137 40.26 27.89 7.71
C LYS A 137 40.21 28.47 6.28
N GLN A 138 39.83 29.75 6.22
CA GLN A 138 40.68 30.78 5.63
C GLN A 138 41.30 31.59 6.78
N PRO A 139 42.60 31.44 7.11
CA PRO A 139 43.29 32.43 7.92
C PRO A 139 43.34 33.73 7.12
N ALA A 140 42.99 34.84 7.76
CA ALA A 140 43.09 36.18 7.20
C ALA A 140 44.46 36.39 6.51
N GLN A 141 44.44 36.53 5.19
CA GLN A 141 45.59 37.01 4.44
C GLN A 141 45.73 38.50 4.78
N LYS A 142 46.64 38.79 5.70
CA LYS A 142 47.25 40.11 5.88
C LYS A 142 47.62 40.64 4.48
N PRO A 143 47.42 41.92 4.14
CA PRO A 143 47.85 42.46 2.85
C PRO A 143 49.30 42.06 2.59
N GLN A 144 49.52 41.19 1.61
CA GLN A 144 50.86 40.85 1.16
C GLN A 144 51.35 42.04 0.37
N GLU A 145 52.20 42.82 1.02
CA GLU A 145 53.14 43.72 0.38
C GLU A 145 53.84 42.96 -0.78
N PRO A 146 53.89 43.51 -2.00
CA PRO A 146 54.47 42.84 -3.14
C PRO A 146 55.89 42.37 -2.81
N GLN A 147 56.11 41.06 -2.79
CA GLN A 147 57.45 40.51 -2.69
C GLN A 147 58.14 40.75 -4.03
N ILE A 148 58.76 41.93 -4.14
CA ILE A 148 59.73 42.25 -5.20
C ILE A 148 60.81 41.17 -5.11
N SER A 149 60.78 40.27 -6.09
CA SER A 149 61.81 39.26 -6.30
C SER A 149 63.18 39.91 -6.25
N LYS A 150 64.06 39.31 -5.45
CA LYS A 150 65.48 39.66 -5.29
C LYS A 150 66.06 40.12 -6.63
N LYS A 151 66.38 41.42 -6.72
CA LYS A 151 66.94 42.10 -7.90
C LYS A 151 68.08 41.26 -8.49
N ASP A 152 67.82 40.60 -9.60
CA ASP A 152 68.81 39.83 -10.33
C ASP A 152 69.75 40.83 -11.01
N PRO A 153 71.04 40.89 -10.62
CA PRO A 153 71.98 41.87 -11.14
C PRO A 153 72.25 41.70 -12.65
N ASP A 154 71.81 40.58 -13.25
CA ASP A 154 71.89 40.37 -14.69
C ASP A 154 70.75 41.07 -15.45
N LEU A 155 69.58 41.23 -14.83
CA LEU A 155 68.44 41.93 -15.44
C LEU A 155 68.72 43.42 -15.62
N ASP A 156 69.37 44.07 -14.64
CA ASP A 156 69.69 45.50 -14.75
C ASP A 156 70.66 45.79 -15.90
N LYS A 157 71.67 44.94 -16.08
CA LYS A 157 72.63 45.06 -17.19
C LYS A 157 71.96 44.90 -18.54
N ARG A 158 70.96 44.02 -18.61
CA ARG A 158 70.18 43.78 -19.83
C ARG A 158 69.32 44.99 -20.16
N VAL A 159 68.67 45.59 -19.17
CA VAL A 159 67.85 46.79 -19.35
C VAL A 159 68.69 47.99 -19.80
N GLU A 160 69.86 48.20 -19.20
CA GLU A 160 70.77 49.30 -19.61
C GLU A 160 71.27 49.13 -21.04
N ASN A 161 71.62 47.90 -21.44
CA ASN A 161 72.09 47.61 -22.79
C ASN A 161 70.99 47.85 -23.84
N GLU A 162 69.73 47.51 -23.53
CA GLU A 162 68.59 47.81 -24.40
C GLU A 162 68.36 49.32 -24.51
N LEU A 163 68.44 50.08 -23.41
CA LEU A 163 68.26 51.54 -23.41
C LEU A 163 69.34 52.24 -24.25
N SER A 164 70.59 51.82 -24.15
CA SER A 164 71.70 52.42 -24.92
C SER A 164 71.62 52.21 -26.43
N GLN A 165 70.75 51.31 -26.92
CA GLN A 165 70.53 51.11 -28.36
C GLN A 165 69.49 52.10 -28.93
N PHE A 166 68.70 52.75 -28.07
CA PHE A 166 67.60 53.63 -28.47
C PHE A 166 67.96 55.12 -28.49
N ASP A 167 69.19 55.48 -28.09
CA ASP A 167 69.81 56.81 -28.29
C ASP A 167 70.84 56.76 -29.45
#